data_AF-A0A377M3Z1-F1
#
_entry.id   AF-A0A377M3Z1-F1
#
_cell.length_a   1.000
_cell.length_b   1.000
_cell.length_c   1.000
_cell.angle_alpha   90.00
_cell.angle_beta   90.00
_cell.angle_gamma   90.00
#
_symmetry.space_group_name_H-M   'P 1'
#
loop_
_entity.id
_entity.type
_entity.pdbx_description
1 polymer ?
#
loop_
_entity_poly.entity_id
_entity_poly.type
_entity_poly.pdbx_seq_one_letter_code
_entity_poly.pdbx_strand_id
1 'polypeptide(L)'
;MFPGYQDVTDPAVRQKFADAWGIDVTVMDDRVGTRITEVPHLALEGKVKAYYIMGEDPLQTEADLGLVRSGFEALDFVVVQDIFMTKTAEVADVLLPATSWGEHGASLPVPIVASSVSARPSRPAAT
;
A
#
# COMPACT_ATOMS: atom_id res chain seq x y z
N MET A 1 7.82 7.23 -7.29
CA MET A 1 7.24 7.35 -8.64
C MET A 1 5.77 7.72 -8.49
N PHE A 2 5.22 8.56 -9.36
CA PHE A 2 3.81 8.90 -9.42
C PHE A 2 3.04 8.01 -10.41
N PRO A 3 1.69 8.01 -10.38
CA PRO A 3 0.89 7.28 -11.34
C PRO A 3 1.26 7.57 -12.80
N GLY A 4 1.26 6.53 -13.65
CA GLY A 4 1.60 6.65 -15.07
C GLY A 4 3.10 6.66 -15.37
N TYR A 5 3.91 5.96 -14.57
CA TYR A 5 5.37 5.81 -14.75
C TYR A 5 6.15 7.14 -14.75
N GLN A 6 5.78 8.06 -13.87
CA GLN A 6 6.40 9.38 -13.81
C GLN A 6 7.33 9.49 -12.61
N ASP A 7 8.60 9.80 -12.84
CA ASP A 7 9.59 9.81 -11.78
C ASP A 7 9.36 10.93 -10.76
N VAL A 8 9.57 10.59 -9.49
CA VAL A 8 9.43 11.55 -8.39
C VAL A 8 10.56 12.58 -8.39
N THR A 9 11.71 12.24 -8.97
CA THR A 9 12.90 13.09 -9.02
C THR A 9 12.79 14.22 -10.04
N ASP A 10 11.87 14.12 -11.02
CA ASP A 10 11.62 15.16 -12.01
C ASP A 10 10.83 16.34 -11.39
N PRO A 11 11.43 17.56 -11.31
CA PRO A 11 10.76 18.73 -10.74
C PRO A 11 9.47 19.12 -11.46
N ALA A 12 9.41 18.95 -12.80
CA ALA A 12 8.23 19.31 -13.57
C ALA A 12 7.06 18.36 -13.29
N VAL A 13 7.35 17.07 -13.09
CA VAL A 13 6.36 16.08 -12.67
C VAL A 13 5.84 16.41 -11.27
N ARG A 14 6.73 16.69 -10.31
CA ARG A 14 6.31 17.07 -8.95
C ARG A 14 5.42 18.30 -8.96
N GLN A 15 5.78 19.35 -9.71
CA GLN A 15 4.97 20.56 -9.81
C GLN A 15 3.56 20.24 -10.34
N LYS A 16 3.45 19.42 -11.39
CA LYS A 16 2.16 19.02 -11.94
C LYS A 16 1.25 18.34 -10.91
N PHE A 17 1.79 17.44 -10.08
CA PHE A 17 1.02 16.77 -9.04
C PHE A 17 0.71 17.71 -7.86
N ALA A 18 1.65 18.57 -7.48
CA ALA A 18 1.44 19.59 -6.44
C ALA A 18 0.27 20.52 -6.79
N ASP A 19 0.23 21.03 -8.02
CA ASP A 19 -0.85 21.87 -8.53
C ASP A 19 -2.19 21.14 -8.51
N ALA A 20 -2.22 19.88 -8.97
CA ALA A 20 -3.43 19.06 -9.01
C ALA A 20 -3.97 18.72 -7.62
N TRP A 21 -3.10 18.57 -6.61
CA TRP A 21 -3.46 18.27 -5.23
C TRP A 21 -3.66 19.51 -4.37
N GLY A 22 -3.37 20.71 -4.89
CA GLY A 22 -3.52 21.97 -4.16
C GLY A 22 -2.53 22.13 -3.02
N ILE A 23 -1.33 21.56 -3.15
CA ILE A 23 -0.26 21.64 -2.14
C ILE A 23 0.96 22.38 -2.69
N ASP A 24 1.80 22.89 -1.79
CA ASP A 24 3.09 23.48 -2.17
C ASP A 24 4.07 22.36 -2.56
N VAL A 25 4.77 22.49 -3.70
CA VAL A 25 5.74 21.48 -4.15
C VAL A 25 6.90 21.29 -3.16
N THR A 26 7.22 22.29 -2.34
CA THR A 26 8.30 22.24 -1.34
C THR A 26 8.00 21.31 -0.17
N VAL A 27 6.74 20.92 0.05
CA VAL A 27 6.38 19.91 1.05
C VAL A 27 6.53 18.47 0.54
N MET A 28 6.81 18.29 -0.75
CA MET A 28 7.02 16.99 -1.37
C MET A 28 8.50 16.60 -1.31
N ASP A 29 8.79 15.35 -0.92
CA ASP A 29 10.14 14.80 -1.02
C ASP A 29 10.52 14.59 -2.50
N ASP A 30 11.77 14.91 -2.86
CA ASP A 30 12.31 14.72 -4.20
C ASP A 30 13.09 13.40 -4.35
N ARG A 31 13.16 12.61 -3.28
CA ARG A 31 13.85 11.31 -3.25
C ARG A 31 12.89 10.14 -3.43
N VAL A 32 13.45 9.03 -3.88
CA VAL A 32 12.73 7.76 -3.99
C VAL A 32 12.46 7.23 -2.58
N GLY A 33 11.21 6.88 -2.31
CA GLY A 33 10.80 6.27 -1.04
C GLY A 33 11.34 4.86 -0.85
N THR A 34 11.20 4.37 0.37
CA THR A 34 11.60 3.03 0.80
C THR A 34 10.82 1.93 0.06
N ARG A 35 11.51 0.85 -0.32
CA ARG A 35 10.87 -0.35 -0.85
C ARG A 35 10.40 -1.27 0.27
N ILE A 36 9.31 -2.01 0.05
CA ILE A 36 8.76 -2.96 1.04
C ILE A 36 9.82 -3.95 1.59
N THR A 37 10.69 -4.46 0.71
CA THR A 37 11.76 -5.39 1.08
C THR A 37 12.82 -4.80 2.02
N GLU A 38 12.91 -3.47 2.11
CA GLU A 38 13.86 -2.76 2.98
C GLU A 38 13.26 -2.47 4.37
N VAL A 39 11.93 -2.57 4.52
CA VAL A 39 11.23 -2.21 5.76
C VAL A 39 11.71 -3.00 6.97
N PRO A 40 11.91 -4.35 6.92
CA PRO A 40 12.39 -5.09 8.09
C PRO A 40 13.75 -4.60 8.59
N HIS A 41 14.68 -4.30 7.67
CA HIS A 41 15.99 -3.76 8.02
C HIS A 41 15.88 -2.37 8.65
N LEU A 42 15.08 -1.50 8.06
CA LEU A 42 14.90 -0.12 8.55
C LEU A 42 14.13 -0.07 9.88
N ALA A 43 13.25 -1.04 10.15
CA ALA A 43 12.60 -1.20 11.44
C ALA A 43 13.61 -1.60 12.51
N LEU A 44 14.46 -2.59 12.23
CA LEU A 44 15.54 -3.02 13.12
C LEU A 44 16.57 -1.91 13.38
N GLU A 45 16.82 -1.05 12.39
CA GLU A 45 17.65 0.16 12.54
C GLU A 45 16.93 1.31 13.26
N GLY A 46 15.64 1.18 13.56
CA GLY A 46 14.81 2.21 14.19
C GLY A 46 14.48 3.41 13.29
N LYS A 47 14.71 3.31 11.98
CA LYS A 47 14.43 4.36 10.99
C LYS A 47 12.98 4.35 10.51
N VAL A 48 12.36 3.17 10.46
CA VAL A 48 10.92 3.01 10.24
C VAL A 48 10.29 2.61 11.56
N LYS A 49 9.29 3.35 12.00
CA LYS A 49 8.62 3.14 13.29
C LYS A 49 7.19 2.70 13.17
N ALA A 50 6.52 3.09 12.09
CA ALA A 50 5.15 2.71 11.82
C ALA A 50 5.03 2.07 10.45
N TYR A 51 4.15 1.09 10.32
CA TYR A 51 3.89 0.45 9.04
C TYR A 51 2.40 0.24 8.80
N TYR A 52 1.89 0.80 7.71
CA TYR A 52 0.52 0.60 7.25
C TYR A 52 0.52 -0.35 6.05
N ILE A 53 -0.04 -1.53 6.25
CA ILE A 53 -0.09 -2.65 5.32
C ILE A 53 -1.53 -2.77 4.81
N MET A 54 -1.72 -2.78 3.49
CA MET A 54 -3.04 -2.86 2.88
C MET A 54 -3.11 -4.04 1.92
N GLY A 55 -3.93 -5.05 2.23
CA GLY A 55 -4.21 -6.20 1.37
C GLY A 55 -3.01 -7.12 1.11
N GLU A 56 -2.04 -7.18 2.02
CA GLU A 56 -0.81 -7.98 1.91
C GLU A 56 -0.58 -8.79 3.20
N ASP A 57 0.05 -9.96 3.08
CA ASP A 57 0.33 -10.86 4.22
C ASP A 57 1.84 -11.20 4.35
N PRO A 58 2.71 -10.21 4.63
CA PRO A 58 4.16 -10.39 4.67
C PRO A 58 4.66 -11.45 5.67
N LEU A 59 3.93 -11.70 6.77
CA LEU A 59 4.27 -12.76 7.72
C LEU A 59 4.03 -14.19 7.20
N GLN A 60 3.50 -14.31 5.98
CA GLN A 60 3.29 -15.56 5.26
C GLN A 60 3.99 -15.59 3.90
N THR A 61 4.05 -14.46 3.18
CA THR A 61 4.46 -14.41 1.76
C THR A 61 5.90 -13.97 1.53
N GLU A 62 6.55 -13.34 2.51
CA GLU A 62 7.94 -12.88 2.37
C GLU A 62 8.94 -14.05 2.39
N ALA A 63 10.06 -13.87 1.69
CA ALA A 63 11.06 -14.93 1.53
C ALA A 63 11.81 -15.27 2.83
N ASP A 64 12.16 -14.25 3.63
CA ASP A 64 12.83 -14.43 4.92
C ASP A 64 11.89 -14.05 6.07
N LEU A 65 11.07 -15.02 6.48
CA LEU A 65 10.11 -14.83 7.56
C LEU A 65 10.78 -14.54 8.91
N GLY A 66 12.03 -14.97 9.13
CA GLY A 66 12.74 -14.71 10.38
C GLY A 66 13.10 -13.23 10.51
N LEU A 67 13.65 -12.67 9.43
CA LEU A 67 13.94 -11.24 9.33
C LEU A 67 12.67 -10.40 9.45
N VAL A 68 11.61 -10.76 8.73
CA VAL A 68 10.36 -9.98 8.72
C VAL A 68 9.70 -10.00 10.10
N ARG A 69 9.64 -11.16 10.78
CA ARG A 69 9.11 -11.23 12.16
C ARG A 69 9.89 -10.33 13.11
N SER A 70 11.22 -10.38 13.04
CA SER A 70 12.08 -9.52 13.86
C SER A 70 11.87 -8.03 13.56
N GLY A 71 11.66 -7.69 12.29
CA GLY A 71 11.32 -6.33 11.88
C GLY A 71 9.99 -5.85 12.43
N PHE A 72 8.96 -6.71 12.41
CA PHE A 72 7.64 -6.38 12.96
C PHE A 72 7.68 -6.16 14.47
N GLU A 73 8.44 -6.97 15.22
CA GLU A 73 8.65 -6.79 16.66
C GLU A 73 9.37 -5.48 17.02
N ALA A 74 10.15 -4.92 16.08
CA ALA A 74 10.87 -3.67 16.26
C ALA A 74 10.06 -2.41 15.87
N LEU A 75 8.90 -2.57 15.23
CA LEU A 75 8.01 -1.47 14.90
C LEU A 75 7.27 -0.98 16.15
N ASP A 76 7.07 0.33 16.24
CA ASP A 76 6.34 0.95 17.34
C ASP A 76 4.82 0.94 17.07
N PHE A 77 4.38 0.81 15.81
CA PHE A 77 2.96 0.80 15.43
C PHE A 77 2.68 0.13 14.07
N VAL A 78 1.74 -0.81 14.02
CA VAL A 78 1.35 -1.54 12.81
C VAL A 78 -0.15 -1.42 12.56
N VAL A 79 -0.51 -0.93 11.38
CA VAL A 79 -1.88 -0.91 10.88
C VAL A 79 -2.02 -1.92 9.76
N VAL A 80 -3.02 -2.80 9.85
CA VAL A 80 -3.36 -3.73 8.77
C VAL A 80 -4.77 -3.42 8.28
N GLN A 81 -4.91 -3.21 6.98
CA GLN A 81 -6.20 -3.13 6.30
C GLN A 81 -6.38 -4.35 5.40
N ASP A 82 -7.30 -5.23 5.78
CA ASP A 82 -7.50 -6.52 5.13
C ASP A 82 -8.99 -6.90 5.13
N ILE A 83 -9.33 -7.87 4.30
CA ILE A 83 -10.66 -8.49 4.21
C ILE A 83 -10.76 -9.75 5.10
N PHE A 84 -9.63 -10.29 5.55
CA PHE A 84 -9.56 -11.45 6.44
C PHE A 84 -8.58 -11.25 7.61
N MET A 85 -8.70 -12.11 8.62
CA MET A 85 -7.69 -12.22 9.68
C MET A 85 -6.51 -13.06 9.16
N THR A 86 -5.57 -12.41 8.49
CA THR A 86 -4.31 -13.00 8.01
C THR A 86 -3.26 -13.13 9.12
N LYS A 87 -2.14 -13.83 8.87
CA LYS A 87 -1.06 -13.93 9.86
C LYS A 87 -0.48 -12.56 10.23
N THR A 88 -0.46 -11.66 9.27
CA THR A 88 -0.06 -10.27 9.48
C THR A 88 -1.11 -9.48 10.26
N ALA A 89 -2.40 -9.69 10.00
CA ALA A 89 -3.48 -9.06 10.75
C ALA A 89 -3.51 -9.48 12.24
N GLU A 90 -3.17 -10.73 12.54
CA GLU A 90 -3.14 -11.27 13.92
C GLU A 90 -2.17 -10.54 14.85
N VAL A 91 -1.15 -9.86 14.32
CA VAL A 91 -0.13 -9.14 15.08
C VAL A 91 -0.26 -7.62 14.98
N ALA A 92 -1.30 -7.10 14.34
CA ALA A 92 -1.48 -5.67 14.13
C ALA A 92 -1.93 -4.94 15.40
N ASP A 93 -1.49 -3.70 15.59
CA ASP A 93 -2.00 -2.83 16.66
C ASP A 93 -3.40 -2.30 16.31
N VAL A 94 -3.65 -2.03 15.03
CA VAL A 94 -4.95 -1.61 14.51
C VAL A 94 -5.31 -2.42 13.27
N LEU A 95 -6.51 -3.00 13.30
CA LEU A 95 -7.10 -3.70 12.16
C LEU A 95 -8.25 -2.87 11.56
N LEU A 96 -8.17 -2.59 10.25
CA LEU A 96 -9.18 -1.87 9.48
C LEU A 96 -9.86 -2.82 8.48
N PRO A 97 -11.14 -3.21 8.67
CA PRO A 97 -11.81 -4.10 7.74
C PRO A 97 -12.09 -3.41 6.40
N ALA A 98 -11.74 -4.07 5.29
CA ALA A 98 -12.00 -3.60 3.92
C ALA A 98 -13.15 -4.35 3.25
N THR A 99 -13.72 -3.76 2.19
CA THR A 99 -14.71 -4.41 1.33
C THR A 99 -14.05 -5.44 0.41
N SER A 100 -14.66 -6.62 0.27
CA SER A 100 -14.20 -7.64 -0.68
C SER A 100 -14.43 -7.21 -2.14
N TRP A 101 -13.82 -7.93 -3.09
CA TRP A 101 -13.90 -7.61 -4.53
C TRP A 101 -15.35 -7.44 -5.06
N GLY A 102 -16.30 -8.24 -4.57
CA GLY A 102 -17.69 -8.20 -5.03
C GLY A 102 -18.52 -7.05 -4.43
N GLU A 103 -18.00 -6.37 -3.41
CA GLU A 103 -18.73 -5.39 -2.60
C GLU A 103 -18.46 -3.94 -3.03
N HIS A 104 -17.49 -3.71 -3.92
CA HIS A 104 -17.14 -2.39 -4.41
C HIS A 104 -16.97 -2.34 -5.94
N GLY A 105 -17.17 -1.15 -6.50
CA GLY A 105 -16.93 -0.90 -7.92
C GLY A 105 -15.48 -0.49 -8.17
N ALA A 106 -14.81 -1.11 -9.14
CA ALA A 106 -13.42 -0.81 -9.48
C ALA A 106 -13.11 -1.02 -10.96
N SER A 107 -11.99 -0.46 -11.42
CA SER A 107 -11.37 -0.77 -12.71
C SER A 107 -10.02 -1.46 -12.48
N LEU A 108 -9.80 -2.61 -13.09
CA LEU A 108 -8.57 -3.39 -12.96
C LEU A 108 -7.83 -3.47 -14.29
N PRO A 109 -6.52 -3.17 -14.35
CA PRO A 109 -5.73 -3.39 -15.56
C PRO A 109 -5.59 -4.89 -15.81
N VAL A 110 -5.70 -5.32 -17.07
CA VAL A 110 -5.46 -6.71 -17.47
C VAL A 110 -4.14 -6.87 -18.22
N PRO A 111 -3.42 -8.00 -18.09
CA PRO A 111 -2.05 -8.13 -18.60
C PRO A 111 -1.93 -8.27 -20.13
N ILE A 112 -3.01 -8.62 -20.85
CA ILE A 112 -2.93 -9.05 -22.27
C ILE A 112 -3.18 -7.91 -23.26
N VAL A 113 -3.89 -6.87 -22.84
CA VAL A 113 -4.14 -5.65 -23.60
C VAL A 113 -4.07 -4.53 -22.57
N ALA A 114 -3.55 -3.35 -22.91
CA ALA A 114 -3.67 -2.15 -22.06
C ALA A 114 -5.15 -1.68 -21.94
N SER A 115 -6.04 -2.63 -21.63
CA SER A 115 -7.45 -2.47 -21.39
C SER A 115 -7.71 -2.69 -19.89
N SER A 116 -8.86 -2.21 -19.45
CA SER A 116 -9.32 -2.35 -18.07
C SER A 116 -10.63 -3.13 -18.03
N VAL A 117 -10.77 -4.02 -17.05
CA VAL A 117 -12.06 -4.67 -16.73
C VAL A 117 -12.73 -3.94 -15.58
N SER A 118 -14.05 -3.75 -15.66
CA SER A 118 -14.85 -3.16 -14.58
C SER A 118 -15.38 -4.27 -13.67
N ALA A 119 -15.07 -4.18 -12.38
CA ALA A 119 -15.75 -4.93 -11.33
C ALA A 119 -16.91 -4.06 -10.81
N ARG A 120 -18.12 -4.64 -10.69
CA ARG A 120 -19.29 -3.97 -10.09
C ARG A 120 -20.07 -4.97 -9.23
N PRO A 121 -20.57 -4.55 -8.06
CA PRO A 121 -21.53 -5.36 -7.30
C PRO A 121 -22.78 -5.62 -8.13
N SER A 122 -23.40 -6.80 -7.95
CA SER A 122 -24.72 -7.06 -8.52
C SER A 122 -25.74 -6.12 -7.86
N ARG A 123 -26.55 -5.42 -8.66
CA ARG A 123 -27.70 -4.69 -8.12
C ARG A 123 -28.76 -5.70 -7.70
N PRO A 124 -29.30 -5.64 -6.47
CA PRO A 124 -30.51 -6.39 -6.16
C PRO A 124 -31.63 -5.94 -7.11
N ALA A 125 -32.34 -6.90 -7.69
CA ALA A 125 -33.53 -6.60 -8.50
C ALA A 125 -34.54 -5.87 -7.61
N ALA A 126 -35.02 -4.71 -8.04
CA ALA A 126 -36.11 -4.03 -7.37
C ALA A 126 -37.35 -4.95 -7.41
N THR A 127 -37.82 -5.39 -6.25
CA THR A 127 -39.12 -6.05 -6.06
C THR A 127 -40.26 -5.04 -6.10
#